data_AF-A0A6I0DZ59-F1
#
_entry.id   AF-A0A6I0DZ59-F1
#
_cell.length_a   1.000
_cell.length_b   1.000
_cell.length_c   1.000
_cell.angle_alpha   90.00
_cell.angle_beta   90.00
_cell.angle_gamma   90.00
#
_symmetry.space_group_name_H-M   'P 1'
#
loop_
_entity.id
_entity.type
_entity.pdbx_description
1 polymer ?
#
loop_
_entity_poly.entity_id
_entity_poly.type
_entity_poly.pdbx_seq_one_letter_code
_entity_poly.pdbx_strand_id
1 'polypeptide(L)'
;MSEISLHQQAHVAMLHELYGAIVTRTKAAETIRSYDAMIRMVTPSDIVVFVHELVQRTSDMEAVRMGINKLLNVTYKALSDYPYHVPAEGTYFHVCIRNNAAMVKHMESIRPVLMQFNKNTEDEVLRSTLA
;
A
#
# COMPACT_ATOMS: atom_id res chain seq x y z
N MET A 1 -9.05 27.44 2.78
CA MET A 1 -8.16 26.30 2.53
C MET A 1 -7.10 26.32 3.61
N SER A 2 -6.99 25.27 4.42
CA SER A 2 -6.10 25.24 5.60
C SER A 2 -4.67 24.88 5.22
N GLU A 3 -3.67 25.36 5.98
CA GLU A 3 -2.23 25.08 5.77
C GLU A 3 -1.89 23.59 5.65
N ILE A 4 -2.64 22.74 6.38
CA ILE A 4 -2.53 21.27 6.35
C ILE A 4 -2.79 20.72 4.93
N SER A 5 -3.76 21.26 4.22
CA SER A 5 -4.10 20.84 2.85
C SER A 5 -3.02 21.24 1.85
N LEU A 6 -2.31 22.33 2.10
CA LEU A 6 -1.27 22.84 1.19
C LEU A 6 0.01 21.99 1.32
N HIS A 7 0.37 21.62 2.54
CA HIS A 7 1.52 20.74 2.80
C HIS A 7 1.33 19.34 2.22
N GLN A 8 0.14 18.75 2.40
CA GLN A 8 -0.18 17.45 1.83
C GLN A 8 -0.14 17.48 0.29
N GLN A 9 -0.63 18.54 -0.35
CA GLN A 9 -0.54 18.68 -1.81
C GLN A 9 0.91 18.74 -2.30
N ALA A 10 1.79 19.45 -1.57
CA ALA A 10 3.21 19.50 -1.89
C ALA A 10 3.89 18.12 -1.76
N HIS A 11 3.58 17.37 -0.70
CA HIS A 11 4.08 16.00 -0.53
C HIS A 11 3.59 15.07 -1.64
N VAL A 12 2.31 15.11 -1.97
CA VAL A 12 1.73 14.27 -3.04
C VAL A 12 2.34 14.60 -4.40
N ALA A 13 2.54 15.89 -4.72
CA ALA A 13 3.21 16.31 -5.95
C ALA A 13 4.65 15.79 -6.03
N MET A 14 5.41 15.89 -4.92
CA MET A 14 6.76 15.34 -4.82
C MET A 14 6.77 13.81 -5.00
N LEU A 15 5.81 13.10 -4.41
CA LEU A 15 5.68 11.64 -4.57
C LEU A 15 5.43 11.24 -6.03
N HIS A 16 4.66 12.01 -6.79
CA HIS A 16 4.48 11.80 -8.24
C HIS A 16 5.78 11.99 -9.03
N GLU A 17 6.55 13.04 -8.77
CA GLU A 17 7.85 13.24 -9.41
C GLU A 17 8.84 12.13 -9.06
N LEU A 18 8.91 11.77 -7.78
CA LEU A 18 9.77 10.69 -7.28
C LEU A 18 9.40 9.35 -7.91
N TYR A 19 8.09 9.04 -7.99
CA TYR A 19 7.58 7.85 -8.66
C TYR A 19 7.98 7.81 -10.14
N GLY A 20 7.82 8.93 -10.86
CA GLY A 20 8.24 9.06 -12.26
C GLY A 20 9.73 8.78 -12.45
N ALA A 21 10.59 9.38 -11.60
CA ALA A 21 12.04 9.15 -11.65
C ALA A 21 12.42 7.68 -11.35
N ILE A 22 11.73 7.04 -10.41
CA ILE A 22 11.96 5.64 -10.03
C ILE A 22 11.53 4.67 -11.14
N VAL A 23 10.36 4.90 -11.75
CA VAL A 23 9.81 4.03 -12.80
C VAL A 23 10.63 4.15 -14.08
N THR A 24 10.98 5.37 -14.49
CA THR A 24 11.80 5.63 -15.69
C THR A 24 13.30 5.33 -15.49
N ARG A 25 13.72 5.02 -14.25
CA ARG A 25 15.13 4.81 -13.85
C ARG A 25 16.07 5.96 -14.20
N THR A 26 15.52 7.14 -14.47
CA THR A 26 16.30 8.31 -14.88
C THR A 26 16.43 9.25 -13.70
N LYS A 27 17.66 9.59 -13.32
CA LYS A 27 17.99 10.52 -12.22
C LYS A 27 17.38 10.19 -10.85
N ALA A 28 16.89 8.96 -10.62
CA ALA A 28 16.24 8.58 -9.37
C ALA A 28 17.08 8.91 -8.12
N ALA A 29 18.39 8.64 -8.12
CA ALA A 29 19.27 8.95 -7.00
C ALA A 29 19.49 10.47 -6.78
N GLU A 30 19.37 11.28 -7.83
CA GLU A 30 19.43 12.74 -7.72
C GLU A 30 18.11 13.28 -7.14
N THR A 31 16.98 12.81 -7.66
CA THR A 31 15.63 13.17 -7.18
C THR A 31 15.42 12.77 -5.72
N ILE A 32 15.90 11.60 -5.31
CA ILE A 32 15.86 11.16 -3.90
C ILE A 32 16.68 12.12 -3.03
N ARG A 33 17.88 12.50 -3.48
CA ARG A 33 18.74 13.42 -2.72
C ARG A 33 18.17 14.83 -2.66
N SER A 34 17.56 15.33 -3.73
CA SER A 34 16.94 16.66 -3.73
C SER A 34 15.73 16.75 -2.80
N TYR A 35 15.01 15.64 -2.64
CA TYR A 35 13.81 15.58 -1.80
C TYR A 35 14.01 14.89 -0.45
N ASP A 36 15.24 14.60 -0.01
CA ASP A 36 15.51 13.82 1.24
C ASP A 36 14.76 14.39 2.46
N ALA A 37 14.77 15.72 2.62
CA ALA A 37 14.06 16.38 3.72
C ALA A 37 12.54 16.18 3.64
N MET A 38 11.94 16.33 2.46
CA MET A 38 10.51 16.12 2.25
C MET A 38 10.12 14.65 2.39
N ILE A 39 10.95 13.72 1.89
CA ILE A 39 10.73 12.27 2.02
C ILE A 39 10.63 11.87 3.49
N ARG A 40 11.47 12.45 4.36
CA ARG A 40 11.44 12.19 5.81
C ARG A 40 10.17 12.69 6.52
N MET A 41 9.45 13.62 5.90
CA MET A 41 8.21 14.20 6.44
C MET A 41 6.95 13.58 5.85
N VAL A 42 7.08 12.61 4.93
CA VAL A 42 5.95 11.92 4.33
C VAL A 42 5.17 11.17 5.41
N THR A 43 3.85 11.34 5.40
CA THR A 43 2.94 10.64 6.31
C THR A 43 2.24 9.48 5.60
N PRO A 44 1.69 8.51 6.34
CA PRO A 44 0.85 7.46 5.75
C PRO A 44 -0.33 8.01 4.95
N SER A 45 -0.91 9.16 5.36
CA SER A 45 -2.01 9.79 4.63
C SER A 45 -1.59 10.27 3.24
N ASP A 46 -0.38 10.81 3.10
CA ASP A 46 0.13 11.32 1.81
C ASP A 46 0.29 10.17 0.82
N ILE A 47 0.80 9.03 1.29
CA ILE A 47 0.92 7.80 0.48
C ILE A 47 -0.46 7.30 0.03
N VAL A 48 -1.47 7.29 0.91
CA VAL A 48 -2.82 6.83 0.55
C VAL A 48 -3.43 7.71 -0.55
N VAL A 49 -3.32 9.03 -0.42
CA VAL A 49 -3.81 9.99 -1.44
C VAL A 49 -3.05 9.79 -2.75
N PHE A 50 -1.72 9.70 -2.71
CA PHE A 50 -0.89 9.45 -3.88
C PHE A 50 -1.29 8.14 -4.61
N VAL A 51 -1.43 7.03 -3.87
CA VAL A 51 -1.81 5.74 -4.46
C VAL A 51 -3.21 5.80 -5.05
N HIS A 52 -4.15 6.47 -4.40
CA HIS A 52 -5.50 6.66 -4.94
C HIS A 52 -5.47 7.39 -6.29
N GLU A 53 -4.74 8.50 -6.38
CA GLU A 53 -4.58 9.26 -7.63
C GLU A 53 -3.89 8.45 -8.72
N LEU A 54 -2.88 7.64 -8.36
CA LEU A 54 -2.15 6.80 -9.30
C LEU A 54 -3.04 5.69 -9.88
N VAL A 55 -3.82 5.02 -9.03
CA VAL A 55 -4.74 3.94 -9.43
C VAL A 55 -5.86 4.46 -10.34
N GLN A 56 -6.36 5.67 -10.10
CA GLN A 56 -7.38 6.28 -10.97
C GLN A 56 -6.88 6.59 -12.39
N ARG A 57 -5.57 6.76 -12.57
CA ARG A 57 -4.97 7.21 -13.83
C ARG A 57 -4.29 6.10 -14.63
N THR A 58 -4.17 4.89 -14.07
CA THR A 58 -3.45 3.80 -14.71
C THR A 58 -4.36 2.89 -15.55
N SER A 59 -3.83 2.39 -16.66
CA SER A 59 -4.37 1.25 -17.40
C SER A 59 -3.59 -0.05 -17.14
N ASP A 60 -2.40 0.02 -16.55
CA ASP A 60 -1.53 -1.12 -16.24
C ASP A 60 -1.31 -1.21 -14.73
N MET A 61 -2.01 -2.16 -14.11
CA MET A 61 -1.97 -2.37 -12.67
C MET A 61 -0.67 -3.04 -12.20
N GLU A 62 -0.05 -3.90 -13.02
CA GLU A 62 1.19 -4.57 -12.64
C GLU A 62 2.37 -3.60 -12.64
N ALA A 63 2.43 -2.69 -13.62
CA ALA A 63 3.42 -1.62 -13.63
C ALA A 63 3.28 -0.73 -12.38
N VAL A 64 2.06 -0.37 -12.01
CA VAL A 64 1.77 0.42 -10.81
C VAL A 64 2.20 -0.30 -9.54
N ARG A 65 1.86 -1.58 -9.39
CA ARG A 65 2.27 -2.38 -8.23
C ARG A 65 3.78 -2.41 -8.05
N MET A 66 4.53 -2.62 -9.13
CA MET A 66 6.00 -2.61 -9.09
C MET A 66 6.58 -1.24 -8.74
N GLY A 67 6.01 -0.17 -9.28
CA GLY A 67 6.44 1.20 -8.99
C GLY A 67 6.19 1.61 -7.53
N ILE A 68 4.99 1.30 -7.01
CA ILE A 68 4.61 1.58 -5.62
C ILE A 68 5.58 0.89 -4.65
N ASN A 69 5.91 -0.39 -4.88
CA ASN A 69 6.85 -1.11 -4.01
C ASN A 69 8.22 -0.40 -3.91
N LYS A 70 8.72 0.15 -5.01
CA LYS A 70 10.00 0.88 -4.99
C LYS A 70 9.87 2.22 -4.26
N LEU A 71 8.77 2.94 -4.46
CA LEU A 71 8.51 4.19 -3.74
C LEU A 71 8.39 3.97 -2.23
N LEU A 72 7.69 2.90 -1.82
CA LEU A 72 7.57 2.49 -0.42
C LEU A 72 8.93 2.17 0.20
N ASN A 73 9.86 1.57 -0.55
CA ASN A 73 11.22 1.36 -0.06
C ASN A 73 11.97 2.67 0.21
N VAL A 74 11.77 3.70 -0.62
CA VAL A 74 12.41 5.01 -0.43
C VAL A 74 11.81 5.75 0.77
N THR A 75 10.49 5.66 0.93
CA THR A 75 9.75 6.33 2.02
C THR A 75 9.68 5.49 3.30
N TYR A 76 10.24 4.28 3.30
CA TYR A 76 10.14 3.30 4.39
C TYR A 76 10.46 3.89 5.75
N LYS A 77 11.57 4.64 5.86
CA LYS A 77 12.00 5.22 7.13
C LYS A 77 10.99 6.22 7.69
N ALA A 78 10.44 7.09 6.84
CA ALA A 78 9.43 8.07 7.28
C ALA A 78 8.16 7.37 7.79
N LEU A 79 7.76 6.29 7.10
CA LEU A 79 6.58 5.51 7.47
C LEU A 79 6.79 4.65 8.71
N SER A 80 7.99 4.09 8.90
CA SER A 80 8.33 3.30 10.08
C SER A 80 8.46 4.14 11.34
N ASP A 81 8.97 5.36 11.20
CA ASP A 81 9.19 6.30 12.31
C ASP A 81 7.89 7.06 12.66
N TYR A 82 6.85 6.97 11.84
CA TYR A 82 5.57 7.61 12.09
C TYR A 82 4.88 7.02 13.32
N PRO A 83 4.43 7.83 14.29
CA PRO A 83 3.88 7.34 15.54
C PRO A 83 2.60 6.54 15.29
N TYR A 84 2.63 5.27 15.67
CA TYR A 84 1.45 4.40 15.67
C TYR A 84 0.96 4.21 17.11
N HIS A 85 -0.30 4.57 17.34
CA HIS A 85 -0.98 4.30 18.59
C HIS A 85 -1.90 3.09 18.40
N VAL A 86 -1.54 1.99 19.05
CA VAL A 86 -2.37 0.78 19.07
C VAL A 86 -3.73 1.15 19.69
N PRO A 87 -4.86 0.88 19.02
CA PRO A 87 -6.17 1.11 19.60
C PRO A 87 -6.37 0.31 20.89
N ALA A 88 -6.94 0.94 21.92
CA ALA A 88 -7.19 0.28 23.19
C ALA A 88 -8.11 -0.94 23.03
N GLU A 89 -7.95 -1.93 23.90
CA GLU A 89 -8.78 -3.13 23.87
C GLU A 89 -10.27 -2.79 23.98
N GLY A 90 -11.11 -3.57 23.29
CA GLY A 90 -12.56 -3.35 23.23
C GLY A 90 -13.03 -2.16 22.40
N THR A 91 -12.14 -1.27 21.95
CA THR A 91 -12.51 -0.19 21.02
C THR A 91 -12.91 -0.71 19.65
N TYR A 92 -13.66 0.09 18.90
CA TYR A 92 -14.09 -0.24 17.54
C TYR A 92 -12.89 -0.65 16.65
N PHE A 93 -11.83 0.16 16.60
CA PHE A 93 -10.66 -0.14 15.79
C PHE A 93 -9.89 -1.38 16.26
N HIS A 94 -9.82 -1.63 17.57
CA HIS A 94 -9.25 -2.88 18.08
C HIS A 94 -10.05 -4.10 17.61
N VAL A 95 -11.39 -4.03 17.62
CA VAL A 95 -12.25 -5.09 17.11
C VAL A 95 -12.06 -5.30 15.60
N CYS A 96 -11.97 -4.20 14.82
CA CYS A 96 -11.69 -4.29 13.38
C CYS A 96 -10.35 -4.96 13.09
N ILE A 97 -9.28 -4.58 13.79
CA ILE A 97 -7.96 -5.20 13.64
C ILE A 97 -8.02 -6.70 13.94
N ARG A 98 -8.69 -7.08 15.03
CA ARG A 98 -8.85 -8.48 15.41
C ARG A 98 -9.68 -9.27 14.39
N ASN A 99 -10.74 -8.66 13.86
CA ASN A 99 -11.57 -9.28 12.82
C ASN A 99 -10.78 -9.49 11.52
N ASN A 100 -10.01 -8.48 11.09
CA ASN A 100 -9.12 -8.60 9.94
C ASN A 100 -8.10 -9.73 10.13
N ALA A 101 -7.48 -9.85 11.31
CA ALA A 101 -6.55 -10.94 11.60
C ALA A 101 -7.21 -12.33 11.55
N ALA A 102 -8.46 -12.46 12.01
CA ALA A 102 -9.23 -13.69 11.89
C ALA A 102 -9.57 -14.01 10.42
N MET A 103 -9.93 -13.00 9.63
CA MET A 103 -10.18 -13.16 8.19
C MET A 103 -8.93 -13.58 7.42
N VAL A 104 -7.76 -13.01 7.73
CA VAL A 104 -6.49 -13.44 7.12
C VAL A 104 -6.22 -14.91 7.39
N LYS A 105 -6.34 -15.35 8.65
CA LYS A 105 -6.16 -16.78 9.00
C LYS A 105 -7.14 -17.68 8.25
N HIS A 106 -8.39 -17.23 8.11
CA HIS A 106 -9.39 -17.98 7.35
C HIS A 106 -9.03 -18.07 5.86
N MET A 107 -8.64 -16.96 5.23
CA MET A 107 -8.16 -16.96 3.84
C MET A 107 -6.92 -17.84 3.64
N GLU A 108 -5.98 -17.83 4.59
CA GLU A 108 -4.80 -18.71 4.57
C GLU A 108 -5.16 -20.19 4.62
N SER A 109 -6.20 -20.56 5.38
CA SER A 109 -6.71 -21.94 5.43
C SER A 109 -7.37 -22.38 4.12
N ILE A 110 -8.00 -21.45 3.40
CA ILE A 110 -8.66 -21.71 2.11
C ILE A 110 -7.65 -21.77 0.96
N ARG A 111 -6.53 -21.05 1.06
CA ARG A 111 -5.52 -20.92 0.00
C ARG A 111 -5.07 -22.26 -0.61
N PRO A 112 -4.73 -23.32 0.16
CA PRO A 112 -4.32 -24.61 -0.42
C PRO A 112 -5.44 -25.27 -1.23
N VAL A 113 -6.68 -25.23 -0.72
CA VAL A 113 -7.87 -25.79 -1.37
C VAL A 113 -8.13 -25.05 -2.68
N LEU A 114 -8.06 -23.73 -2.65
CA LEU A 114 -8.24 -22.87 -3.82
C LEU A 114 -7.15 -23.11 -4.88
N MET A 115 -5.90 -23.31 -4.47
CA MET A 115 -4.80 -23.66 -5.37
C MET A 115 -4.97 -25.04 -6.00
N GLN A 116 -5.55 -26.00 -5.29
CA GLN A 116 -5.86 -27.33 -5.82
C GLN A 116 -7.04 -27.28 -6.79
N PHE A 117 -8.10 -26.55 -6.42
CA PHE A 117 -9.27 -26.32 -7.28
C PHE A 117 -8.89 -25.65 -8.60
N ASN A 118 -8.04 -24.61 -8.56
CA ASN A 118 -7.57 -23.93 -9.78
C ASN A 118 -6.77 -24.85 -10.73
N LYS A 119 -6.26 -25.99 -10.25
CA LYS A 119 -5.59 -27.00 -11.08
C LYS A 119 -6.57 -28.07 -11.61
N ASN A 120 -7.69 -28.27 -10.94
CA ASN A 120 -8.73 -29.23 -11.32
C ASN A 120 -10.11 -28.69 -10.95
N THR A 121 -10.67 -27.85 -11.82
CA THR A 121 -11.90 -27.07 -11.57
C THR A 121 -13.18 -27.90 -11.57
N GLU A 122 -13.10 -29.17 -12.00
CA GLU A 122 -14.22 -30.11 -12.07
C GLU A 122 -14.37 -30.95 -10.77
N ASP A 123 -13.49 -30.75 -9.78
CA ASP A 123 -13.52 -31.50 -8.52
C ASP A 123 -14.65 -31.01 -7.59
N GLU A 124 -15.74 -31.78 -7.52
CA GLU A 124 -16.92 -31.49 -6.70
C GLU A 124 -16.63 -31.47 -5.18
N VAL A 125 -15.62 -32.22 -4.72
CA VAL A 125 -15.25 -32.28 -3.30
C VAL A 125 -14.52 -31.00 -2.90
N LEU A 126 -13.59 -30.53 -3.73
CA LEU A 126 -12.92 -29.25 -3.52
C LEU A 126 -13.92 -28.08 -3.65
N ARG A 127 -14.88 -28.17 -4.56
CA ARG A 127 -15.93 -27.15 -4.73
C ARG A 127 -16.85 -27.03 -3.51
N SER A 128 -17.26 -28.14 -2.89
CA SER A 128 -18.09 -28.13 -1.68
C SER A 128 -17.34 -27.63 -0.43
N THR A 129 -16.01 -27.78 -0.40
CA THR A 129 -15.16 -27.27 0.69
C THR A 129 -14.92 -25.75 0.60
N LEU A 130 -15.15 -25.15 -0.57
CA LEU A 130 -14.98 -23.72 -0.84
C LEU A 130 -16.30 -22.92 -0.78
N ALA A 131 -17.46 -23.60 -0.63
CA ALA A 131 -18.79 -23.01 -0.56
C ALA A 131 -19.21 -22.70 0.88
#